data_AF-A0A4P7SRU8-F1
#
_entry.id   AF-A0A4P7SRU8-F1
#
_cell.length_a   1.000
_cell.length_b   1.000
_cell.length_c   1.000
_cell.angle_alpha   90.00
_cell.angle_beta   90.00
_cell.angle_gamma   90.00
#
_symmetry.space_group_name_H-M   'P 1'
#
loop_
_entity.id
_entity.type
_entity.pdbx_description
1 polymer ?
#
loop_
_entity_poly.entity_id
_entity_poly.type
_entity_poly.pdbx_seq_one_letter_code
_entity_poly.pdbx_strand_id
1 'polypeptide(L)'
;MRTAGAAGSRDSCRARGLSTANPQGINAPCYGYCTAACLNQLVLVAFVDESYPNLKDKYFVSAVVVDMVALFDLNQGFRDVVSYANNAFGVDPAAELHGHEIMQQRKHWRPMAGKVRGAVKVYKKCLSAIADSGAKIFLEGVDVTRLHQRYSRPDDPHEIALRHVLERVDEYARHRGRKVLVVADVVPGQANHAAILELFSKRGTPGYRSSMLTQVIHPVRFDDSSLHFGLQAADLAVYLYRRMNCVTETSPAAEKSVREMWGTLLPALHHARLWVP
;
A
#
# COMPACT_ATOMS: atom_id res chain seq x y z
N MET A 1 51.29 -0.20 34.83
CA MET A 1 51.32 -1.06 36.05
C MET A 1 50.15 -0.62 36.92
N ARG A 2 49.00 -1.35 36.93
CA ARG A 2 48.49 -2.21 38.04
C ARG A 2 48.70 -1.57 39.43
N THR A 3 47.69 -1.26 40.25
CA THR A 3 46.53 -2.03 40.79
C THR A 3 45.45 -1.04 41.31
N ALA A 4 44.13 -1.14 41.12
CA ALA A 4 43.09 -2.11 41.55
C ALA A 4 42.66 -2.06 43.04
N GLY A 5 41.36 -1.80 43.29
CA GLY A 5 40.59 -1.95 44.55
C GLY A 5 39.84 -0.66 44.95
N ALA A 6 38.57 -0.60 45.35
CA ALA A 6 37.51 -1.59 45.56
C ALA A 6 36.14 -0.84 45.58
N ALA A 7 35.06 -1.54 45.22
CA ALA A 7 33.69 -1.04 45.15
C ALA A 7 32.97 -1.05 46.52
N GLY A 8 32.27 0.03 46.84
CA GLY A 8 31.05 0.01 47.66
C GLY A 8 29.83 0.15 46.74
N SER A 9 28.57 -0.03 47.13
CA SER A 9 27.92 -0.41 48.38
C SER A 9 26.42 -0.26 48.08
N ARG A 10 25.59 -1.26 48.42
CA ARG A 10 24.13 -1.15 48.74
C ARG A 10 23.20 -0.81 47.55
N ASP A 11 21.95 -1.23 47.45
CA ASP A 11 21.07 -2.06 48.30
C ASP A 11 19.86 -2.52 47.46
N SER A 12 19.36 -3.72 47.79
CA SER A 12 17.94 -4.12 47.81
C SER A 12 17.08 -4.06 46.53
N CYS A 13 16.95 -5.20 45.83
CA CYS A 13 15.69 -5.59 45.20
C CYS A 13 14.94 -6.55 46.14
N ARG A 14 13.93 -6.02 46.84
CA ARG A 14 13.04 -6.79 47.71
C ARG A 14 11.92 -7.43 46.89
N ALA A 15 11.71 -8.71 47.13
CA ALA A 15 10.71 -9.57 46.54
C ALA A 15 9.25 -9.13 46.78
N ARG A 16 8.41 -9.32 45.76
CA ARG A 16 7.04 -9.87 45.85
C ARG A 16 7.00 -10.96 44.77
N GLY A 17 6.88 -12.25 45.04
CA GLY A 17 5.95 -12.87 45.98
C GLY A 17 4.72 -13.36 45.23
N LEU A 18 4.88 -14.27 44.27
CA LEU A 18 3.81 -15.17 43.82
C LEU A 18 4.40 -16.57 43.64
N SER A 19 3.81 -17.48 44.41
CA SER A 19 4.15 -18.87 44.66
C SER A 19 4.17 -19.72 43.38
N THR A 20 5.29 -20.39 43.10
CA THR A 20 5.34 -21.54 42.18
C THR A 20 5.42 -22.82 42.99
N ALA A 21 4.29 -23.47 43.19
CA ALA A 21 4.25 -24.87 43.60
C ALA A 21 2.98 -25.52 43.04
N ASN A 22 3.11 -26.15 41.87
CA ASN A 22 2.19 -27.21 41.46
C ASN A 22 3.00 -28.52 41.43
N PRO A 23 2.71 -29.51 42.28
CA PRO A 23 3.49 -30.72 42.41
C PRO A 23 2.90 -31.83 41.55
N GLN A 24 2.92 -31.72 40.23
CA GLN A 24 2.71 -32.85 39.33
C GLN A 24 3.55 -32.67 38.05
N GLY A 25 4.55 -33.54 37.91
CA GLY A 25 5.51 -33.52 36.80
C GLY A 25 4.89 -33.94 35.47
N ILE A 26 4.38 -32.97 34.71
CA ILE A 26 4.11 -33.11 33.29
C ILE A 26 4.72 -31.89 32.59
N ASN A 27 5.78 -32.11 31.81
CA ASN A 27 6.32 -31.12 30.88
C ASN A 27 5.26 -30.83 29.80
N ALA A 28 4.46 -29.79 29.97
CA ALA A 28 3.63 -29.25 28.91
C ALA A 28 4.51 -28.37 28.01
N PRO A 29 4.66 -28.67 26.70
CA PRO A 29 5.41 -27.80 25.81
C PRO A 29 4.62 -26.51 25.59
N CYS A 30 5.33 -25.38 25.59
CA CYS A 30 4.79 -24.04 25.37
C CYS A 30 4.27 -23.86 23.92
N TYR A 31 3.19 -24.56 23.55
CA TYR A 31 2.42 -24.37 22.31
C TYR A 31 1.08 -23.76 22.70
N GLY A 32 0.91 -22.44 22.60
CA GLY A 32 -0.40 -21.86 22.91
C GLY A 32 -0.63 -20.43 22.46
N TYR A 33 0.38 -19.56 22.55
CA TYR A 33 0.20 -18.13 22.23
C TYR A 33 0.95 -17.65 20.99
N CYS A 34 1.82 -18.48 20.42
CA CYS A 34 2.63 -18.10 19.26
C CYS A 34 1.92 -18.35 17.92
N THR A 35 0.79 -19.06 17.86
CA THR A 35 0.22 -19.53 16.58
C THR A 35 -0.58 -18.45 15.85
N ALA A 36 -1.49 -17.72 16.50
CA ALA A 36 -2.30 -16.69 15.83
C ALA A 36 -1.47 -15.45 15.42
N ALA A 37 -0.56 -15.00 16.30
CA ALA A 37 0.35 -13.91 16.00
C ALA A 37 1.37 -14.28 14.90
N CYS A 38 1.85 -15.53 14.88
CA CYS A 38 2.74 -16.01 13.83
C CYS A 38 1.98 -16.32 12.52
N LEU A 39 0.71 -16.77 12.58
CA LEU A 39 -0.16 -16.93 11.40
C LEU A 39 -0.46 -15.59 10.72
N ASN A 40 -0.67 -14.52 11.50
CA ASN A 40 -0.84 -13.19 10.95
C ASN A 40 0.46 -12.59 10.36
N GLN A 41 1.63 -13.15 10.66
CA GLN A 41 2.90 -12.81 10.00
C GLN A 41 3.12 -13.59 8.68
N LEU A 42 2.25 -14.54 8.32
CA LEU A 42 2.39 -15.35 7.11
C LEU A 42 1.61 -14.82 5.90
N VAL A 43 0.67 -13.90 6.10
CA VAL A 43 -0.17 -13.36 5.03
C VAL A 43 0.12 -11.88 4.83
N LEU A 44 0.37 -11.48 3.59
CA LEU A 44 0.44 -10.10 3.15
C LEU A 44 -0.97 -9.62 2.75
N VAL A 45 -1.21 -8.33 2.83
CA VAL A 45 -2.40 -7.71 2.22
C VAL A 45 -1.94 -6.78 1.12
N ALA A 46 -2.51 -6.94 -0.07
CA ALA A 46 -2.29 -6.06 -1.21
C ALA A 46 -3.57 -5.24 -1.44
N PHE A 47 -3.48 -3.94 -1.22
CA PHE A 47 -4.54 -2.99 -1.53
C PHE A 47 -4.35 -2.47 -2.95
N VAL A 48 -5.37 -2.56 -3.79
CA VAL A 48 -5.28 -2.27 -5.22
C VAL A 48 -6.24 -1.16 -5.59
N ASP A 49 -5.74 -0.17 -6.33
CA ASP A 49 -6.54 0.91 -6.87
C ASP A 49 -6.04 1.35 -8.26
N GLU A 50 -6.91 2.00 -9.01
CA GLU A 50 -6.70 2.40 -10.40
C GLU A 50 -6.80 3.91 -10.59
N SER A 51 -6.05 4.42 -11.58
CA SER A 51 -6.19 5.82 -11.97
C SER A 51 -5.89 6.01 -13.44
N TYR A 52 -6.82 6.67 -14.13
CA TYR A 52 -6.73 7.00 -15.53
C TYR A 52 -7.19 8.45 -15.74
N PRO A 53 -6.46 9.28 -16.50
CA PRO A 53 -6.91 10.64 -16.82
C PRO A 53 -8.06 10.60 -17.83
N ASN A 54 -7.93 9.68 -18.78
CA ASN A 54 -8.88 9.31 -19.82
C ASN A 54 -8.50 7.89 -20.24
N LEU A 55 -9.48 6.98 -20.35
CA LEU A 55 -9.27 5.59 -20.75
C LEU A 55 -8.59 5.44 -22.13
N LYS A 56 -8.52 6.51 -22.94
CA LYS A 56 -7.96 6.48 -24.29
C LYS A 56 -6.44 6.64 -24.36
N ASP A 57 -5.81 7.20 -23.33
CA ASP A 57 -4.39 7.59 -23.42
C ASP A 57 -3.48 6.60 -22.70
N LYS A 58 -3.61 6.55 -21.36
CA LYS A 58 -2.85 5.67 -20.48
C LYS A 58 -3.72 5.20 -19.34
N TYR A 59 -3.48 3.96 -18.92
CA TYR A 59 -4.18 3.34 -17.80
C TYR A 59 -3.16 2.92 -16.74
N PHE A 60 -3.47 3.11 -15.44
CA PHE A 60 -2.54 2.78 -14.36
C PHE A 60 -3.25 2.06 -13.22
N VAL A 61 -2.55 1.10 -12.62
CA VAL A 61 -2.95 0.39 -11.41
C VAL A 61 -1.80 0.41 -10.42
N SER A 62 -2.11 0.63 -9.14
CA SER A 62 -1.17 0.42 -8.04
C SER A 62 -1.57 -0.78 -7.19
N ALA A 63 -0.57 -1.37 -6.52
CA ALA A 63 -0.79 -2.22 -5.37
C ALA A 63 0.10 -1.76 -4.22
N VAL A 64 -0.48 -1.56 -3.04
CA VAL A 64 0.22 -1.32 -1.78
C VAL A 64 0.19 -2.59 -0.96
N VAL A 65 1.35 -3.23 -0.83
CA VAL A 65 1.54 -4.49 -0.13
C VAL A 65 2.10 -4.24 1.26
N VAL A 66 1.40 -4.73 2.27
CA VAL A 66 1.75 -4.59 3.68
C VAL A 66 1.65 -5.92 4.40
N ASP A 67 2.42 -6.07 5.47
CA ASP A 67 2.09 -7.03 6.53
C ASP A 67 1.30 -6.32 7.64
N MET A 68 0.98 -7.04 8.72
CA MET A 68 0.20 -6.44 9.81
C MET A 68 0.89 -5.28 10.53
N VAL A 69 2.21 -5.33 10.67
CA VAL A 69 2.95 -4.25 11.35
C VAL A 69 2.90 -3.01 10.47
N ALA A 70 3.23 -3.17 9.19
CA ALA A 70 3.15 -2.09 8.22
C ALA A 70 1.73 -1.53 8.07
N LEU A 71 0.70 -2.38 8.12
CA LEU A 71 -0.69 -1.92 8.07
C LEU A 71 -1.07 -1.10 9.32
N PHE A 72 -0.62 -1.52 10.50
CA PHE A 72 -0.84 -0.76 11.73
C PHE A 72 -0.17 0.62 11.65
N ASP A 73 1.10 0.66 11.25
CA ASP A 73 1.88 1.90 11.16
C ASP A 73 1.31 2.83 10.07
N LEU A 74 0.89 2.28 8.93
CA LEU A 74 0.21 3.03 7.86
C LEU A 74 -1.08 3.66 8.38
N ASN A 75 -1.92 2.87 9.07
CA ASN A 75 -3.20 3.35 9.61
C ASN A 75 -3.00 4.45 10.64
N GLN A 76 -2.00 4.30 11.51
CA GLN A 76 -1.68 5.33 12.51
C GLN A 76 -1.16 6.60 11.82
N GLY A 77 -0.24 6.46 10.87
CA GLY A 77 0.29 7.59 10.09
C GLY A 77 -0.81 8.36 9.37
N PHE A 78 -1.77 7.67 8.73
CA PHE A 78 -2.88 8.33 8.03
C PHE A 78 -3.83 9.05 8.99
N ARG A 79 -4.13 8.47 10.17
CA ARG A 79 -4.88 9.16 11.23
C ARG A 79 -4.18 10.44 11.67
N ASP A 80 -2.85 10.40 11.82
CA ASP A 80 -2.06 11.56 12.21
C ASP A 80 -2.10 12.65 11.12
N VAL A 81 -2.12 12.27 9.84
CA VAL A 81 -2.29 13.22 8.73
C VAL A 81 -3.66 13.89 8.75
N VAL A 82 -4.73 13.12 8.94
CA VAL A 82 -6.10 13.67 9.03
C VAL A 82 -6.24 14.58 10.24
N SER A 83 -5.71 14.17 11.40
CA SER A 83 -5.65 15.01 12.60
C SER A 83 -4.89 16.32 12.36
N TYR A 84 -3.74 16.24 11.70
CA TYR A 84 -2.98 17.43 11.29
C TYR A 84 -3.80 18.35 10.39
N ALA A 85 -4.48 17.81 9.38
CA ALA A 85 -5.28 18.58 8.43
C ALA A 85 -6.50 19.23 9.12
N ASN A 86 -7.16 18.53 10.03
CA ASN A 86 -8.23 19.06 10.85
C ASN A 86 -7.75 20.25 11.70
N ASN A 87 -6.68 20.05 12.47
CA ASN A 87 -6.14 21.09 13.36
C ASN A 87 -5.61 22.32 12.60
N ALA A 88 -4.96 22.11 11.45
CA ALA A 88 -4.35 23.20 10.69
C ALA A 88 -5.32 23.94 9.77
N PHE A 89 -6.36 23.27 9.28
CA PHE A 89 -7.20 23.79 8.19
C PHE A 89 -8.71 23.61 8.39
N GLY A 90 -9.15 22.87 9.40
CA GLY A 90 -10.56 22.56 9.63
C GLY A 90 -11.12 21.47 8.69
N VAL A 91 -10.27 20.59 8.15
CA VAL A 91 -10.69 19.43 7.35
C VAL A 91 -11.48 18.44 8.23
N ASP A 92 -12.50 17.81 7.69
CA ASP A 92 -13.32 16.81 8.39
C ASP A 92 -12.45 15.66 8.95
N PRO A 93 -12.56 15.28 10.23
CA PRO A 93 -11.84 14.12 10.78
C PRO A 93 -12.16 12.78 10.10
N ALA A 94 -13.27 12.69 9.37
CA ALA A 94 -13.64 11.52 8.56
C ALA A 94 -13.24 11.69 7.08
N ALA A 95 -12.49 12.73 6.72
CA ALA A 95 -12.08 12.97 5.35
C ALA A 95 -11.26 11.80 4.79
N GLU A 96 -11.70 11.28 3.65
CA GLU A 96 -10.94 10.32 2.87
C GLU A 96 -9.67 10.97 2.30
N LEU A 97 -8.55 10.24 2.38
CA LEU A 97 -7.27 10.67 1.80
C LEU A 97 -7.19 10.36 0.31
N HIS A 98 -8.16 10.85 -0.47
CA HIS A 98 -8.19 10.70 -1.92
C HIS A 98 -7.33 11.77 -2.59
N GLY A 99 -6.30 11.35 -3.33
CA GLY A 99 -5.27 12.20 -3.89
C GLY A 99 -5.79 13.29 -4.82
N HIS A 100 -6.79 12.98 -5.64
CA HIS A 100 -7.45 13.98 -6.49
C HIS A 100 -8.15 15.06 -5.67
N GLU A 101 -8.84 14.69 -4.59
CA GLU A 101 -9.59 15.61 -3.74
C GLU A 101 -8.69 16.51 -2.91
N ILE A 102 -7.62 15.95 -2.33
CA ILE A 102 -6.58 16.70 -1.62
C ILE A 102 -5.98 17.75 -2.55
N MET A 103 -5.50 17.32 -3.73
CA MET A 103 -4.76 18.20 -4.63
C MET A 103 -5.64 19.27 -5.27
N GLN A 104 -6.91 19.00 -5.51
CA GLN A 104 -7.88 19.99 -5.99
C GLN A 104 -8.58 20.77 -4.87
N GLN A 105 -8.33 20.44 -3.60
CA GLN A 105 -8.99 21.02 -2.42
C GLN A 105 -10.52 20.98 -2.53
N ARG A 106 -11.08 19.82 -2.89
CA ARG A 106 -12.52 19.60 -3.11
C ARG A 106 -13.14 18.71 -2.04
N LYS A 107 -14.48 18.64 -2.01
CA LYS A 107 -15.26 17.84 -1.04
C LYS A 107 -14.81 18.13 0.40
N HIS A 108 -14.41 17.12 1.18
CA HIS A 108 -13.96 17.29 2.57
C HIS A 108 -12.70 18.15 2.69
N TRP A 109 -11.96 18.34 1.60
CA TRP A 109 -10.76 19.17 1.51
C TRP A 109 -11.05 20.64 1.15
N ARG A 110 -12.33 21.03 0.95
CA ARG A 110 -12.74 22.42 0.66
C ARG A 110 -12.24 23.47 1.68
N PRO A 111 -12.09 23.22 2.99
CA PRO A 111 -11.50 24.18 3.93
C PRO A 111 -10.05 24.60 3.58
N MET A 112 -9.40 23.85 2.68
CA MET A 112 -8.09 24.15 2.12
C MET A 112 -8.13 24.90 0.79
N ALA A 113 -9.29 25.33 0.29
CA ALA A 113 -9.41 26.03 -0.98
C ALA A 113 -8.44 27.21 -1.10
N GLY A 114 -7.63 27.23 -2.16
CA GLY A 114 -6.59 28.25 -2.40
C GLY A 114 -5.29 28.02 -1.62
N LYS A 115 -5.25 27.08 -0.66
CA LYS A 115 -4.07 26.75 0.15
C LYS A 115 -3.25 25.63 -0.50
N VAL A 116 -2.82 25.83 -1.75
CA VAL A 116 -2.11 24.82 -2.56
C VAL A 116 -0.87 24.25 -1.84
N ARG A 117 -0.07 25.11 -1.19
CA ARG A 117 1.10 24.66 -0.41
C ARG A 117 0.70 23.77 0.78
N GLY A 118 -0.45 24.05 1.39
CA GLY A 118 -1.02 23.22 2.44
C GLY A 118 -1.42 21.84 1.91
N ALA A 119 -2.09 21.80 0.74
CA ALA A 119 -2.49 20.55 0.11
C ALA A 119 -1.28 19.67 -0.25
N VAL A 120 -0.25 20.26 -0.86
CA VAL A 120 1.03 19.58 -1.13
C VAL A 120 1.67 19.06 0.16
N LYS A 121 1.64 19.84 1.24
CA LYS A 121 2.19 19.41 2.54
C LYS A 121 1.42 18.23 3.13
N VAL A 122 0.10 18.24 3.07
CA VAL A 122 -0.72 17.12 3.52
C VAL A 122 -0.43 15.88 2.67
N TYR A 123 -0.42 16.04 1.35
CA TYR A 123 -0.10 14.95 0.43
C TYR A 123 1.28 14.34 0.73
N LYS A 124 2.32 15.16 0.88
CA LYS A 124 3.67 14.71 1.26
C LYS A 124 3.68 13.94 2.59
N LYS A 125 2.87 14.36 3.57
CA LYS A 125 2.75 13.63 4.84
C LYS A 125 2.13 12.25 4.65
N CYS A 126 1.14 12.10 3.77
CA CYS A 126 0.63 10.76 3.43
C CYS A 126 1.73 9.90 2.81
N LEU A 127 2.49 10.44 1.85
CA LEU A 127 3.58 9.70 1.21
C LEU A 127 4.67 9.29 2.20
N SER A 128 5.02 10.16 3.16
CA SER A 128 5.91 9.80 4.25
C SER A 128 5.34 8.68 5.11
N ALA A 129 4.07 8.75 5.50
CA ALA A 129 3.43 7.68 6.26
C ALA A 129 3.46 6.32 5.52
N ILE A 130 3.25 6.32 4.20
CA ILE A 130 3.41 5.10 3.39
C ILE A 130 4.85 4.61 3.43
N ALA A 131 5.83 5.48 3.18
CA ALA A 131 7.25 5.13 3.18
C ALA A 131 7.73 4.59 4.54
N ASP A 132 7.33 5.26 5.62
CA ASP A 132 7.78 4.97 6.98
C ASP A 132 7.12 3.71 7.56
N SER A 133 5.92 3.35 7.07
CA SER A 133 5.22 2.11 7.48
C SER A 133 5.94 0.83 7.06
N GLY A 134 6.89 0.89 6.12
CA GLY A 134 7.52 -0.30 5.55
C GLY A 134 6.72 -0.97 4.42
N ALA A 135 5.58 -0.38 4.02
CA ALA A 135 4.81 -0.81 2.86
C ALA A 135 5.66 -0.92 1.58
N LYS A 136 5.19 -1.76 0.64
CA LYS A 136 5.80 -1.93 -0.68
C LYS A 136 4.81 -1.60 -1.79
N ILE A 137 5.22 -0.70 -2.67
CA ILE A 137 4.38 -0.17 -3.73
C ILE A 137 4.77 -0.78 -5.06
N PHE A 138 3.76 -1.20 -5.80
CA PHE A 138 3.85 -1.72 -7.16
C PHE A 138 2.99 -0.85 -8.05
N LEU A 139 3.54 -0.40 -9.16
CA LEU A 139 2.87 0.45 -10.13
C LEU A 139 3.04 -0.13 -11.51
N GLU A 140 1.93 -0.37 -12.19
CA GLU A 140 1.92 -0.82 -13.58
C GLU A 140 1.02 0.11 -14.38
N GLY A 141 1.48 0.49 -15.56
CA GLY A 141 0.74 1.30 -16.51
C GLY A 141 0.73 0.67 -17.88
N VAL A 142 -0.25 1.05 -18.70
CA VAL A 142 -0.40 0.65 -20.09
C VAL A 142 -0.53 1.90 -20.95
N ASP A 143 0.29 2.02 -21.98
CA ASP A 143 0.08 3.00 -23.06
C ASP A 143 -1.04 2.49 -23.98
N VAL A 144 -2.25 2.99 -23.75
CA VAL A 144 -3.47 2.54 -24.46
C VAL A 144 -3.42 2.97 -25.92
N THR A 145 -2.83 4.14 -26.19
CA THR A 145 -2.70 4.62 -27.57
C THR A 145 -1.85 3.65 -28.40
N ARG A 146 -0.69 3.24 -27.88
CA ARG A 146 0.16 2.26 -28.57
C ARG A 146 -0.42 0.86 -28.60
N LEU A 147 -1.14 0.45 -27.55
CA LEU A 147 -1.88 -0.80 -27.53
C LEU A 147 -2.83 -0.91 -28.72
N HIS A 148 -3.64 0.13 -28.94
CA HIS A 148 -4.62 0.17 -30.04
C HIS A 148 -3.95 0.31 -31.42
N GLN A 149 -2.76 0.91 -31.51
CA GLN A 149 -2.00 0.95 -32.75
C GLN A 149 -1.40 -0.40 -33.12
N ARG A 150 -0.96 -1.18 -32.13
CA ARG A 150 -0.30 -2.46 -32.34
C ARG A 150 -1.29 -3.61 -32.58
N TYR A 151 -2.43 -3.62 -31.89
CA TYR A 151 -3.36 -4.74 -31.91
C TYR A 151 -4.72 -4.31 -32.48
N SER A 152 -5.22 -5.08 -33.46
CA SER A 152 -6.54 -4.85 -34.07
C SER A 152 -7.71 -5.18 -33.14
N ARG A 153 -7.48 -6.08 -32.18
CA ARG A 153 -8.41 -6.45 -31.10
C ARG A 153 -7.62 -6.52 -29.79
N PRO A 154 -7.33 -5.38 -29.17
CA PRO A 154 -6.56 -5.32 -27.95
C PRO A 154 -7.37 -5.90 -26.77
N ASP A 155 -6.68 -6.57 -25.84
CA ASP A 155 -7.25 -6.89 -24.53
C ASP A 155 -7.56 -5.57 -23.79
N ASP A 156 -8.46 -5.64 -22.80
CA ASP A 156 -8.85 -4.47 -22.02
C ASP A 156 -7.66 -3.90 -21.21
N PRO A 157 -7.39 -2.58 -21.28
CA PRO A 157 -6.26 -1.97 -20.56
C PRO A 157 -6.30 -2.16 -19.04
N HIS A 158 -7.49 -2.18 -18.44
CA HIS A 158 -7.64 -2.45 -17.00
C HIS A 158 -7.20 -3.88 -16.69
N GLU A 159 -7.69 -4.87 -17.45
CA GLU A 159 -7.27 -6.26 -17.27
C GLU A 159 -5.75 -6.46 -17.44
N ILE A 160 -5.14 -5.79 -18.42
CA ILE A 160 -3.69 -5.86 -18.67
C ILE A 160 -2.91 -5.28 -17.48
N ALA A 161 -3.25 -4.08 -17.04
CA ALA A 161 -2.54 -3.39 -15.96
C ALA A 161 -2.71 -4.14 -14.63
N LEU A 162 -3.94 -4.56 -14.32
CA LEU A 162 -4.26 -5.34 -13.12
C LEU A 162 -3.51 -6.68 -13.13
N ARG A 163 -3.49 -7.39 -14.26
CA ARG A 163 -2.71 -8.62 -14.41
C ARG A 163 -1.24 -8.36 -14.10
N HIS A 164 -0.62 -7.39 -14.77
CA HIS A 164 0.80 -7.12 -14.58
C HIS A 164 1.15 -6.75 -13.14
N VAL A 165 0.32 -5.94 -12.45
CA VAL A 165 0.60 -5.57 -11.06
C VAL A 165 0.50 -6.79 -10.15
N LEU A 166 -0.50 -7.65 -10.36
CA LEU A 166 -0.70 -8.85 -9.56
C LEU A 166 0.39 -9.90 -9.80
N GLU A 167 0.94 -10.01 -11.01
CA GLU A 167 2.12 -10.85 -11.27
C GLU A 167 3.32 -10.41 -10.43
N ARG A 168 3.55 -9.09 -10.31
CA ARG A 168 4.64 -8.55 -9.50
C ARG A 168 4.39 -8.73 -8.00
N VAL A 169 3.15 -8.57 -7.54
CA VAL A 169 2.75 -8.81 -6.15
C VAL A 169 2.90 -10.30 -5.79
N ASP A 170 2.46 -11.20 -6.67
CA ASP A 170 2.59 -12.64 -6.49
C ASP A 170 4.07 -13.07 -6.47
N GLU A 171 4.90 -12.52 -7.37
CA GLU A 171 6.35 -12.69 -7.36
C GLU A 171 6.98 -12.24 -6.03
N TYR A 172 6.61 -11.06 -5.55
CA TYR A 172 7.07 -10.53 -4.27
C TYR A 172 6.68 -11.43 -3.08
N ALA A 173 5.44 -11.91 -3.06
CA ALA A 173 4.92 -12.80 -2.03
C ALA A 173 5.62 -14.16 -2.05
N ARG A 174 5.85 -14.72 -3.25
CA ARG A 174 6.57 -15.98 -3.47
C ARG A 174 8.00 -15.91 -2.94
N HIS A 175 8.73 -14.83 -3.24
CA HIS A 175 10.09 -14.64 -2.72
C HIS A 175 10.17 -14.57 -1.19
N ARG A 176 9.04 -14.32 -0.51
CA ARG A 176 8.92 -14.30 0.95
C ARG A 176 8.29 -15.56 1.53
N GLY A 177 7.90 -16.53 0.69
CA GLY A 177 7.15 -17.71 1.14
C GLY A 177 5.81 -17.36 1.79
N ARG A 178 5.18 -16.25 1.38
CA ARG A 178 3.93 -15.75 1.97
C ARG A 178 2.78 -15.81 0.98
N LYS A 179 1.57 -15.98 1.51
CA LYS A 179 0.33 -15.76 0.76
C LYS A 179 -0.04 -14.27 0.77
N VAL A 180 -0.85 -13.84 -0.18
CA VAL A 180 -1.33 -12.45 -0.26
C VAL A 180 -2.84 -12.41 -0.45
N LEU A 181 -3.52 -11.72 0.46
CA LEU A 181 -4.92 -11.34 0.30
C LEU A 181 -4.98 -10.06 -0.53
N VAL A 182 -5.76 -10.05 -1.60
CA VAL A 182 -5.97 -8.86 -2.42
C VAL A 182 -7.29 -8.20 -2.03
N VAL A 183 -7.24 -6.91 -1.75
CA VAL A 183 -8.39 -6.03 -1.50
C VAL A 183 -8.33 -4.92 -2.54
N ALA A 184 -9.28 -4.90 -3.47
CA ALA A 184 -9.40 -3.88 -4.49
C ALA A 184 -10.54 -2.91 -4.15
N ASP A 185 -10.46 -1.69 -4.69
CA ASP A 185 -11.60 -0.77 -4.65
C ASP A 185 -12.76 -1.29 -5.51
N VAL A 186 -13.98 -0.87 -5.19
CA VAL A 186 -15.19 -1.32 -5.88
C VAL A 186 -15.23 -0.77 -7.31
N VAL A 187 -15.14 -1.68 -8.29
CA VAL A 187 -15.24 -1.36 -9.72
C VAL A 187 -16.46 -2.02 -10.37
N PRO A 188 -17.04 -1.42 -11.43
CA PRO A 188 -18.04 -2.10 -12.24
C PRO A 188 -17.52 -3.45 -12.77
N GLY A 189 -18.35 -4.49 -12.73
CA GLY A 189 -17.98 -5.81 -13.25
C GLY A 189 -17.08 -6.65 -12.34
N GLN A 190 -16.94 -6.30 -11.05
CA GLN A 190 -16.09 -7.01 -10.07
C GLN A 190 -16.21 -8.55 -10.06
N ALA A 191 -17.40 -9.10 -10.32
CA ALA A 191 -17.60 -10.55 -10.37
C ALA A 191 -16.84 -11.21 -11.53
N ASN A 192 -16.79 -10.55 -12.69
CA ASN A 192 -16.03 -11.04 -13.85
C ASN A 192 -14.53 -10.93 -13.58
N HIS A 193 -14.08 -9.82 -12.99
CA HIS A 193 -12.67 -9.64 -12.61
C HIS A 193 -12.22 -10.71 -11.62
N ALA A 194 -13.02 -10.98 -10.56
CA ALA A 194 -12.72 -12.03 -9.60
C ALA A 194 -12.58 -13.41 -10.26
N ALA A 195 -13.49 -13.76 -11.17
CA ALA A 195 -13.46 -15.03 -11.89
C ALA A 195 -12.23 -15.16 -12.80
N ILE A 196 -11.85 -14.08 -13.50
CA ILE A 196 -10.65 -14.04 -14.35
C ILE A 196 -9.38 -14.24 -13.51
N LEU A 197 -9.27 -13.58 -12.36
CA LEU A 197 -8.11 -13.74 -11.46
C LEU A 197 -8.01 -15.14 -10.87
N GLU A 198 -9.15 -15.78 -10.59
CA GLU A 198 -9.18 -17.17 -10.16
C GLU A 198 -8.68 -18.11 -11.27
N LEU A 199 -9.03 -17.83 -12.53
CA LEU A 199 -8.51 -18.55 -13.69
C LEU A 199 -6.99 -18.38 -13.84
N PHE A 200 -6.44 -17.19 -13.61
CA PHE A 200 -4.98 -16.97 -13.64
C PHE A 200 -4.22 -17.83 -12.62
N SER A 201 -4.87 -18.19 -11.51
CA SER A 201 -4.27 -19.06 -10.50
C SER A 201 -4.33 -20.54 -10.88
N LYS A 202 -5.27 -20.93 -11.75
CA LYS A 202 -5.47 -22.31 -12.22
C LYS A 202 -4.76 -22.61 -13.54
N ARG A 203 -4.72 -21.63 -14.45
CA ARG A 203 -4.28 -21.80 -15.85
C ARG A 203 -3.10 -20.91 -16.24
N GLY A 204 -2.71 -19.97 -15.37
CA GLY A 204 -1.69 -18.97 -15.67
C GLY A 204 -2.26 -17.73 -16.35
N THR A 205 -1.47 -16.66 -16.35
CA THR A 205 -1.77 -15.38 -16.99
C THR A 205 -1.50 -15.46 -18.51
N PRO A 206 -2.29 -14.80 -19.35
CA PRO A 206 -2.00 -14.75 -20.79
C PRO A 206 -0.80 -13.83 -21.10
N GLY A 207 -0.14 -14.06 -22.24
CA GLY A 207 0.92 -13.19 -22.78
C GLY A 207 2.30 -13.86 -22.94
N TYR A 208 3.29 -13.06 -23.35
CA TYR A 208 4.65 -13.52 -23.70
C TYR A 208 5.42 -14.19 -22.53
N ARG A 209 5.04 -13.89 -21.29
CA ARG A 209 5.62 -14.48 -20.07
C ARG A 209 4.52 -14.81 -19.07
N SER A 210 3.74 -15.83 -19.38
CA SER A 210 2.71 -16.36 -18.49
C SER A 210 3.29 -16.72 -17.11
N SER A 211 2.54 -16.40 -16.05
CA SER A 211 2.83 -16.77 -14.68
C SER A 211 1.56 -17.25 -13.98
N MET A 212 1.70 -18.10 -12.95
CA MET A 212 0.56 -18.52 -12.13
C MET A 212 0.52 -17.71 -10.85
N LEU A 213 -0.64 -17.10 -10.55
CA LEU A 213 -0.88 -16.30 -9.34
C LEU A 213 -1.09 -17.16 -8.08
N THR A 214 -0.16 -18.10 -7.85
CA THR A 214 -0.24 -19.15 -6.83
C THR A 214 -0.25 -18.63 -5.39
N GLN A 215 0.23 -17.43 -5.13
CA GLN A 215 0.28 -16.82 -3.79
C GLN A 215 -0.95 -15.99 -3.47
N VAL A 216 -1.72 -15.61 -4.47
CA VAL A 216 -2.97 -14.85 -4.29
C VAL A 216 -4.02 -15.74 -3.64
N ILE A 217 -4.60 -15.26 -2.54
CA ILE A 217 -5.74 -15.88 -1.86
C ILE A 217 -7.02 -15.46 -2.58
N HIS A 218 -7.84 -16.44 -2.94
CA HIS A 218 -9.13 -16.23 -3.60
C HIS A 218 -10.30 -16.46 -2.63
N PRO A 219 -11.44 -15.78 -2.84
CA PRO A 219 -11.67 -14.75 -3.86
C PRO A 219 -10.99 -13.42 -3.51
N VAL A 220 -10.63 -12.64 -4.53
CA VAL A 220 -10.24 -11.24 -4.36
C VAL A 220 -11.40 -10.47 -3.75
N ARG A 221 -11.11 -9.63 -2.75
CA ARG A 221 -12.11 -8.82 -2.07
C ARG A 221 -12.24 -7.47 -2.77
N PHE A 222 -13.46 -6.97 -2.83
CA PHE A 222 -13.79 -5.62 -3.25
C PHE A 222 -14.45 -4.92 -2.09
N ASP A 223 -13.87 -3.82 -1.62
CA ASP A 223 -14.34 -3.08 -0.46
C ASP A 223 -14.28 -1.56 -0.74
N ASP A 224 -15.10 -0.78 -0.03
CA ASP A 224 -15.18 0.68 -0.18
C ASP A 224 -13.89 1.35 0.35
N SER A 225 -13.24 2.17 -0.50
CA SER A 225 -12.01 2.89 -0.19
C SER A 225 -12.08 3.75 1.09
N SER A 226 -13.26 4.28 1.42
CA SER A 226 -13.48 5.10 2.62
C SER A 226 -13.24 4.32 3.93
N LEU A 227 -13.31 2.98 3.88
CA LEU A 227 -13.13 2.10 5.03
C LEU A 227 -11.69 1.62 5.20
N HIS A 228 -10.82 1.82 4.20
CA HIS A 228 -9.49 1.22 4.15
C HIS A 228 -8.40 2.24 3.77
N PHE A 229 -7.58 2.64 4.74
CA PHE A 229 -6.39 3.46 4.47
C PHE A 229 -5.38 2.79 3.53
N GLY A 230 -5.37 1.46 3.44
CA GLY A 230 -4.61 0.74 2.43
C GLY A 230 -5.05 1.04 1.00
N LEU A 231 -6.37 1.10 0.74
CA LEU A 231 -6.91 1.50 -0.57
C LEU A 231 -6.59 2.97 -0.85
N GLN A 232 -6.76 3.85 0.14
CA GLN A 232 -6.38 5.27 0.00
C GLN A 232 -4.88 5.45 -0.26
N ALA A 233 -4.02 4.60 0.31
CA ALA A 233 -2.59 4.61 0.01
C ALA A 233 -2.31 4.19 -1.44
N ALA A 234 -3.06 3.20 -1.95
CA ALA A 234 -2.98 2.77 -3.35
C ALA A 234 -3.42 3.90 -4.30
N ASP A 235 -4.53 4.58 -4.01
CA ASP A 235 -4.99 5.78 -4.73
C ASP A 235 -3.90 6.85 -4.80
N LEU A 236 -3.34 7.23 -3.64
CA LEU A 236 -2.31 8.26 -3.57
C LEU A 236 -1.08 7.87 -4.41
N ALA A 237 -0.64 6.62 -4.34
CA ALA A 237 0.50 6.15 -5.13
C ALA A 237 0.21 6.21 -6.64
N VAL A 238 -0.95 5.72 -7.09
CA VAL A 238 -1.30 5.69 -8.52
C VAL A 238 -1.60 7.09 -9.07
N TYR A 239 -2.23 7.96 -8.27
CA TYR A 239 -2.49 9.35 -8.64
C TYR A 239 -1.18 10.09 -8.92
N LEU A 240 -0.19 9.97 -8.02
CA LEU A 240 1.10 10.63 -8.19
C LEU A 240 1.85 10.06 -9.38
N TYR A 241 1.85 8.74 -9.56
CA TYR A 241 2.50 8.09 -10.69
C TYR A 241 1.88 8.52 -12.03
N ARG A 242 0.55 8.56 -12.13
CA ARG A 242 -0.14 9.12 -13.30
C ARG A 242 0.30 10.56 -13.54
N ARG A 243 0.33 11.40 -12.51
CA ARG A 243 0.70 12.82 -12.65
C ARG A 243 2.11 12.96 -13.24
N MET A 244 3.07 12.18 -12.76
CA MET A 244 4.44 12.13 -13.30
C MET A 244 4.50 11.74 -14.78
N ASN A 245 3.59 10.89 -15.25
CA ASN A 245 3.65 10.29 -16.59
C ASN A 245 2.72 10.94 -17.63
N CYS A 246 1.75 11.74 -17.19
CA CYS A 246 0.69 12.28 -18.04
C CYS A 246 0.55 13.81 -17.97
N VAL A 247 1.03 14.46 -16.91
CA VAL A 247 0.81 15.89 -16.72
C VAL A 247 2.09 16.66 -16.98
N THR A 248 2.06 17.52 -18.01
CA THR A 248 3.09 18.54 -18.18
C THR A 248 2.77 19.71 -17.26
N GLU A 249 3.58 19.89 -16.21
CA GLU A 249 3.40 20.98 -15.26
C GLU A 249 3.72 22.33 -15.92
N THR A 250 2.82 23.31 -15.74
CA THR A 250 2.98 24.64 -16.33
C THR A 250 3.90 25.56 -15.53
N SER A 251 4.27 25.17 -14.30
CA SER A 251 5.14 25.96 -13.43
C SER A 251 6.32 25.14 -12.89
N PRO A 252 7.55 25.71 -12.85
CA PRO A 252 8.71 25.03 -12.28
C PRO A 252 8.53 24.64 -10.80
N ALA A 253 7.75 25.42 -10.05
CA ALA A 253 7.46 25.14 -8.65
C ALA A 253 6.55 23.91 -8.47
N ALA A 254 5.55 23.74 -9.33
CA ALA A 254 4.70 22.55 -9.32
C ALA A 254 5.48 21.30 -9.72
N GLU A 255 6.31 21.42 -10.77
CA GLU A 255 7.18 20.33 -11.22
C GLU A 255 8.15 19.88 -10.12
N LYS A 256 8.80 20.84 -9.46
CA LYS A 256 9.66 20.55 -8.29
C LYS A 256 8.90 19.86 -7.17
N SER A 257 7.69 20.33 -6.84
CA SER A 257 6.86 19.75 -5.79
C SER A 257 6.48 18.29 -6.10
N VAL A 258 6.14 18.02 -7.36
CA VAL A 258 5.82 16.67 -7.84
C VAL A 258 7.04 15.75 -7.78
N ARG A 259 8.21 16.22 -8.20
CA ARG A 259 9.48 15.48 -8.06
C ARG A 259 9.84 15.20 -6.60
N GLU A 260 9.65 16.15 -5.70
CA GLU A 260 9.88 15.95 -4.26
C GLU A 260 8.88 14.96 -3.63
N MET A 261 7.61 15.03 -4.03
CA MET A 261 6.59 14.04 -3.62
C MET A 261 7.01 12.65 -4.07
N TRP A 262 7.42 12.50 -5.33
CA TRP A 262 7.93 11.22 -5.83
C TRP A 262 9.14 10.73 -5.04
N GLY A 263 10.11 11.61 -4.78
CA GLY A 263 11.28 11.31 -3.95
C GLY A 263 10.94 10.83 -2.54
N THR A 264 9.84 11.33 -1.96
CA THR A 264 9.33 10.89 -0.64
C THR A 264 8.82 9.45 -0.69
N LEU A 265 8.25 9.02 -1.81
CA LEU A 265 7.65 7.70 -1.99
C LEU A 265 8.68 6.62 -2.36
N LEU A 266 9.83 7.00 -2.91
CA LEU A 266 10.88 6.08 -3.40
C LEU A 266 11.26 4.97 -2.41
N PRO A 267 11.40 5.20 -1.08
CA PRO A 267 11.76 4.13 -0.14
C PRO A 267 10.74 2.97 -0.06
N ALA A 268 9.46 3.25 -0.34
CA ALA A 268 8.42 2.24 -0.43
C ALA A 268 8.27 1.64 -1.83
N LEU A 269 8.81 2.29 -2.87
CA LEU A 269 8.65 1.83 -4.25
C LEU A 269 9.44 0.53 -4.49
N HIS A 270 8.70 -0.55 -4.79
CA HIS A 270 9.30 -1.83 -5.14
C HIS A 270 9.33 -2.06 -6.65
N HIS A 271 8.26 -1.66 -7.36
CA HIS A 271 8.16 -1.79 -8.80
C HIS A 271 7.39 -0.62 -9.41
N ALA A 272 7.87 -0.10 -10.53
CA ALA A 272 7.12 0.84 -11.37
C ALA A 272 7.45 0.60 -12.84
N ARG A 273 6.42 0.46 -13.67
CA ARG A 273 6.57 0.33 -15.12
C ARG A 273 5.38 0.91 -15.86
N LEU A 274 5.65 1.65 -16.94
CA LEU A 274 4.68 1.93 -17.99
C LEU A 274 4.98 0.99 -19.16
N TRP A 275 4.11 0.01 -19.39
CA TRP A 275 4.22 -0.89 -20.53
C TRP A 275 3.79 -0.17 -21.81
N VAL A 276 4.68 -0.21 -22.79
CA VAL A 276 4.52 0.41 -24.10
C VAL A 276 4.57 -0.72 -25.14
N PRO A 277 3.41 -1.13 -25.69
CA PRO A 277 3.32 -2.15 -26.72
C PRO A 277 4.09 -1.78 -27.98
#